data_AF-A0A6B0QQN9-F1
#
_entry.id   AF-A0A6B0QQN9-F1
#
_cell.length_a   1.000
_cell.length_b   1.000
_cell.length_c   1.000
_cell.angle_alpha   90.00
_cell.angle_beta   90.00
_cell.angle_gamma   90.00
#
_symmetry.space_group_name_H-M   'P 1'
#
loop_
_entity.id
_entity.type
_entity.pdbx_description
1 polymer ?
#
loop_
_entity_poly.entity_id
_entity_poly.type
_entity_poly.pdbx_seq_one_letter_code
_entity_poly.pdbx_strand_id
1 'polypeptide(L)'
;MMLWACNRLPANYLAQEDYAAHFWLGLIDDLQHCLVNKMCPSYFIPEYNMLEHLSEETVMLHGRKLPVVRLDPAEHLRTAIKHIKANNQLTLELQRQGSTTSIPSPQSDGGDLNQPDDRLAKKLQQLVTENPGKSISVFINPDDVTRPHFRIDDKFF
;
A
#
# COMPACT_ATOMS: atom_id res chain seq x y z
N MET A 1 -4.34 4.77 -14.93
CA MET A 1 -3.49 4.94 -16.13
C MET A 1 -2.94 3.63 -16.67
N MET A 2 -2.27 2.80 -15.86
CA MET A 2 -1.78 1.47 -16.30
C MET A 2 -2.83 0.63 -17.03
N LEU A 3 -4.04 0.49 -16.46
CA LEU A 3 -5.13 -0.29 -17.07
C LEU A 3 -5.54 0.25 -18.45
N TRP A 4 -5.65 1.58 -18.59
CA TRP A 4 -5.93 2.22 -19.87
C TRP A 4 -4.83 1.97 -20.90
N ALA A 5 -3.56 2.04 -20.49
CA ALA A 5 -2.42 1.77 -21.36
C ALA A 5 -2.37 0.29 -21.80
N CYS A 6 -2.62 -0.64 -20.88
CA CYS A 6 -2.67 -2.07 -21.18
C CYS A 6 -3.81 -2.43 -22.15
N ASN A 7 -4.94 -1.72 -22.09
CA ASN A 7 -6.06 -1.95 -23.02
C ASN A 7 -5.78 -1.38 -24.43
N ARG A 8 -4.92 -0.36 -24.55
CA ARG A 8 -4.54 0.27 -25.82
C ARG A 8 -3.47 -0.49 -26.58
N LEU A 9 -2.60 -1.20 -25.87
CA LEU A 9 -1.42 -1.85 -26.46
C LEU A 9 -1.65 -3.35 -26.61
N PRO A 10 -1.15 -3.97 -27.70
CA PRO A 10 -1.33 -5.39 -27.91
C PRO A 10 -0.47 -6.20 -26.94
N ALA A 11 -0.95 -7.39 -26.54
CA ALA A 11 -0.30 -8.21 -25.52
C ALA A 11 1.14 -8.61 -25.89
N ASN A 12 1.42 -8.80 -27.18
CA ASN A 12 2.77 -9.09 -27.68
C ASN A 12 3.74 -7.92 -27.43
N TYR A 13 3.27 -6.68 -27.53
CA TYR A 13 4.07 -5.49 -27.22
C TYR A 13 4.40 -5.43 -25.73
N LEU A 14 3.42 -5.72 -24.86
CA LEU A 14 3.61 -5.70 -23.41
C LEU A 14 4.50 -6.84 -22.90
N ALA A 15 4.54 -7.96 -23.61
CA ALA A 15 5.35 -9.13 -23.25
C ALA A 15 6.84 -8.97 -23.61
N GLN A 16 7.21 -8.01 -24.46
CA GLN A 16 8.58 -7.80 -24.91
C GLN A 16 9.31 -6.81 -24.00
N GLU A 17 10.42 -7.25 -23.40
CA GLU A 17 11.24 -6.42 -22.50
C GLU A 17 11.82 -5.18 -23.21
N ASP A 18 12.13 -5.28 -24.49
CA ASP A 18 12.64 -4.16 -25.31
C ASP A 18 11.67 -2.97 -25.35
N TYR A 19 10.38 -3.23 -25.17
CA TYR A 19 9.35 -2.20 -25.13
C TYR A 19 8.98 -1.73 -23.73
N ALA A 20 9.50 -2.36 -22.68
CA ALA A 20 9.20 -1.99 -21.30
C ALA A 20 9.58 -0.53 -20.99
N ALA A 21 10.73 -0.06 -21.50
CA ALA A 21 11.17 1.32 -21.35
C ALA A 21 10.24 2.31 -22.08
N HIS A 22 9.85 1.98 -23.31
CA HIS A 22 8.92 2.80 -24.11
C HIS A 22 7.54 2.87 -23.47
N PHE A 23 7.04 1.74 -22.96
CA PHE A 23 5.80 1.66 -22.21
C PHE A 23 5.83 2.53 -20.96
N TRP A 24 6.90 2.45 -20.17
CA TRP A 24 7.10 3.29 -18.98
C TRP A 24 7.14 4.78 -19.31
N LEU A 25 7.86 5.18 -20.37
CA LEU A 25 7.89 6.57 -20.81
C LEU A 25 6.50 7.05 -21.26
N GLY A 26 5.75 6.20 -21.98
CA GLY A 26 4.36 6.49 -22.34
C GLY A 26 3.45 6.70 -21.13
N LEU A 27 3.64 5.94 -20.05
CA LEU A 27 2.89 6.14 -18.80
C LEU A 27 3.21 7.47 -18.12
N ILE A 28 4.47 7.92 -18.17
CA ILE A 28 4.88 9.23 -17.65
C ILE A 28 4.23 10.35 -18.47
N ASP A 29 4.22 10.21 -19.80
CA ASP A 29 3.62 11.17 -20.71
C ASP A 29 2.08 11.24 -20.53
N ASP A 30 1.41 10.09 -20.38
CA ASP A 30 -0.04 10.02 -20.09
C ASP A 30 -0.35 10.68 -18.73
N LEU A 31 0.47 10.44 -17.70
CA LEU A 31 0.28 11.06 -16.38
C LEU A 31 0.48 12.58 -16.44
N GLN A 32 1.50 13.05 -17.17
CA GLN A 32 1.74 14.47 -17.37
C GLN A 32 0.56 15.13 -18.08
N HIS A 33 0.04 14.51 -19.14
CA HIS A 33 -1.15 14.99 -19.83
C HIS A 33 -2.37 15.08 -18.90
N CYS A 34 -2.58 14.08 -18.04
CA CYS A 34 -3.68 14.08 -17.08
C CYS A 34 -3.55 15.19 -16.03
N LEU A 35 -2.34 15.45 -15.53
CA LEU A 35 -2.11 16.54 -14.59
C LEU A 35 -2.31 17.91 -15.25
N VAL A 36 -1.75 18.13 -16.44
CA VAL A 36 -1.90 19.41 -17.17
C VAL A 36 -3.36 19.74 -17.43
N ASN A 37 -4.16 18.74 -17.79
CA ASN A 37 -5.59 18.93 -18.05
C ASN A 37 -6.46 18.80 -16.80
N LYS A 38 -5.89 18.44 -15.64
CA LYS A 38 -6.60 18.05 -14.41
C LYS A 38 -7.70 17.01 -14.68
N MET A 39 -7.45 16.07 -15.59
CA MET A 39 -8.42 15.08 -16.06
C MET A 39 -7.80 13.68 -16.08
N CYS A 40 -8.35 12.80 -15.26
CA CYS A 40 -7.90 11.41 -15.11
C CYS A 40 -9.12 10.54 -14.81
N PRO A 41 -9.86 10.08 -15.82
CA PRO A 41 -11.04 9.26 -15.59
C PRO A 41 -10.65 7.93 -14.94
N SER A 42 -11.43 7.52 -13.95
CA SER A 42 -11.34 6.17 -13.40
C SER A 42 -11.58 5.15 -14.50
N TYR A 43 -10.85 4.03 -14.43
CA TYR A 43 -10.96 2.97 -15.43
C TYR A 43 -12.35 2.30 -15.42
N PHE A 44 -12.95 2.15 -14.24
CA PHE A 44 -14.24 1.48 -14.06
C PHE A 44 -15.44 2.44 -14.07
N ILE A 45 -15.20 3.71 -13.79
CA ILE A 45 -16.23 4.76 -13.71
C ILE A 45 -15.74 5.95 -14.53
N PRO A 46 -15.99 5.97 -15.86
CA PRO A 46 -15.46 7.01 -16.75
C PRO A 46 -15.85 8.43 -16.35
N GLU A 47 -16.99 8.59 -15.69
CA GLU A 47 -17.51 9.88 -15.19
C GLU A 47 -16.76 10.39 -13.96
N TYR A 48 -16.02 9.52 -13.26
CA TYR A 48 -15.31 9.88 -12.05
C TYR A 48 -13.88 10.32 -12.35
N ASN A 49 -13.60 11.61 -12.19
CA ASN A 49 -12.26 12.17 -12.36
C ASN A 49 -11.43 12.04 -11.07
N MET A 50 -10.40 11.20 -11.11
CA MET A 50 -9.55 10.94 -9.95
C MET A 50 -8.69 12.14 -9.50
N LEU A 51 -8.54 13.16 -10.34
CA LEU A 51 -7.78 14.38 -10.02
C LEU A 51 -8.66 15.55 -9.59
N GLU A 52 -9.99 15.37 -9.54
CA GLU A 52 -10.94 16.45 -9.25
C GLU A 52 -10.65 17.16 -7.91
N HIS A 53 -10.38 16.36 -6.88
CA HIS A 53 -10.15 16.83 -5.51
C HIS A 53 -8.75 17.43 -5.28
N LEU A 54 -7.83 17.31 -6.23
CA LEU A 54 -6.50 17.87 -6.06
C LEU A 54 -6.53 19.40 -6.20
N SER A 55 -5.81 20.09 -5.32
CA SER A 55 -5.59 21.52 -5.47
C SER A 55 -4.77 21.82 -6.73
N GLU A 56 -5.01 22.98 -7.33
CA GLU A 56 -4.28 23.40 -8.53
C GLU A 56 -2.77 23.50 -8.27
N GLU A 57 -2.39 23.96 -7.08
CA GLU A 57 -0.99 23.97 -6.63
C GLU A 57 -0.37 22.57 -6.63
N THR A 58 -1.08 21.57 -6.07
CA THR A 58 -0.61 20.19 -6.05
C THR A 58 -0.43 19.65 -7.47
N VAL A 59 -1.41 19.90 -8.34
CA VAL A 59 -1.37 19.47 -9.75
C VAL A 59 -0.18 20.11 -10.47
N MET A 60 0.05 21.41 -10.30
CA MET A 60 1.19 22.12 -10.89
C MET A 60 2.53 21.61 -10.36
N LEU A 61 2.64 21.40 -9.05
CA LEU A 61 3.86 20.91 -8.41
C LEU A 61 4.28 19.55 -9.01
N HIS A 62 3.33 18.62 -9.12
CA HIS A 62 3.59 17.29 -9.66
C HIS A 62 3.79 17.33 -11.18
N GLY A 63 3.01 18.14 -11.90
CA GLY A 63 3.14 18.32 -13.34
C GLY A 63 4.52 18.86 -13.76
N ARG A 64 5.13 19.75 -12.95
CA ARG A 64 6.49 20.25 -13.18
C ARG A 64 7.58 19.23 -12.88
N LYS A 65 7.32 18.28 -11.97
CA LYS A 65 8.29 17.24 -11.60
C LYS A 65 8.41 16.14 -12.64
N LEU A 66 7.32 15.82 -13.36
CA LEU A 66 7.33 14.72 -14.34
C LEU A 66 8.29 14.90 -15.51
N PRO A 67 8.43 16.09 -16.15
CA PRO A 67 9.46 16.32 -17.16
C PRO A 67 10.87 16.03 -16.65
N VAL A 68 11.16 16.35 -15.38
CA VAL A 68 12.47 16.07 -14.75
C VAL A 68 12.69 14.57 -14.60
N VAL A 69 11.66 13.84 -14.14
CA VAL A 69 11.70 12.37 -14.04
C VAL A 69 11.90 11.73 -15.43
N ARG A 70 11.26 12.29 -16.45
CA ARG A 70 11.34 11.80 -17.83
C ARG A 70 12.75 11.91 -18.43
N LEU A 71 13.55 12.88 -18.02
CA LEU A 71 14.93 13.04 -18.49
C LEU A 71 15.84 11.90 -18.03
N ASP A 72 15.59 11.35 -16.83
CA ASP A 72 16.33 10.21 -16.29
C ASP A 72 15.44 9.33 -15.41
N PRO A 73 14.57 8.51 -16.00
CA PRO A 73 13.62 7.70 -15.25
C PRO A 73 14.33 6.61 -14.44
N ALA A 74 15.49 6.15 -14.89
CA ALA A 74 16.25 5.09 -14.23
C ALA A 74 16.85 5.57 -12.91
N GLU A 75 17.49 6.74 -12.87
CA GLU A 75 18.02 7.29 -11.62
C GLU A 75 16.91 7.65 -10.63
N HIS A 76 15.80 8.21 -11.11
CA HIS A 76 14.66 8.51 -10.24
C HIS A 76 14.07 7.23 -9.63
N LEU A 77 13.95 6.15 -10.41
CA LEU A 77 13.48 4.86 -9.92
C LEU A 77 14.46 4.24 -8.90
N ARG A 78 15.78 4.24 -9.20
CA ARG A 78 16.81 3.77 -8.26
C ARG A 78 16.75 4.53 -6.94
N THR A 79 16.61 5.85 -7.01
CA THR A 79 16.53 6.72 -5.84
C THR A 79 15.27 6.44 -5.03
N ALA A 80 14.11 6.31 -5.69
CA ALA A 80 12.86 5.94 -5.02
C ALA A 80 12.97 4.58 -4.31
N ILE A 81 13.56 3.57 -4.97
CA ILE A 81 13.79 2.25 -4.37
C ILE A 81 14.72 2.35 -3.16
N LYS A 82 15.80 3.13 -3.24
CA LYS A 82 16.71 3.35 -2.10
C LYS A 82 15.96 3.98 -0.91
N HIS A 83 15.13 5.00 -1.15
CA HIS A 83 14.33 5.63 -0.10
C HIS A 83 13.32 4.67 0.53
N ILE A 84 12.61 3.87 -0.27
CA ILE A 84 11.66 2.88 0.24
C ILE A 84 12.37 1.84 1.10
N LYS A 85 13.53 1.34 0.66
CA LYS A 85 14.34 0.40 1.44
C LYS A 85 14.79 1.00 2.76
N ALA A 86 15.27 2.24 2.76
CA ALA A 86 15.66 2.94 3.99
C ALA A 86 14.48 3.14 4.94
N ASN A 87 13.32 3.56 4.44
CA ASN A 87 12.12 3.72 5.26
C ASN A 87 11.66 2.39 5.87
N ASN A 88 11.68 1.31 5.10
CA ASN A 88 11.32 -0.02 5.60
C ASN A 88 12.28 -0.48 6.70
N GLN A 89 13.59 -0.20 6.57
CA GLN A 89 14.57 -0.49 7.63
C GLN A 89 14.28 0.31 8.90
N LEU A 90 13.99 1.61 8.78
CA LEU A 90 13.62 2.46 9.90
C LEU A 90 12.34 1.97 10.59
N THR A 91 11.32 1.57 9.82
CA THR A 91 10.08 0.99 10.38
C THR A 91 10.37 -0.30 11.16
N LEU A 92 11.24 -1.17 10.66
CA LEU A 92 11.65 -2.39 11.35
C LEU A 92 12.45 -2.10 12.63
N GLU A 93 13.33 -1.09 12.63
CA GLU A 93 14.08 -0.69 13.82
C GLU A 93 13.18 -0.08 14.90
N LEU A 94 12.19 0.74 14.52
CA LEU A 94 11.19 1.28 15.44
C LEU A 94 10.33 0.17 16.06
N GLN A 95 9.94 -0.84 15.28
CA GLN A 95 9.23 -2.02 15.81
C GLN A 95 10.10 -2.81 16.80
N ARG A 96 11.40 -2.91 16.56
CA ARG A 96 12.35 -3.55 17.48
C ARG A 96 12.55 -2.76 18.78
N GLN A 97 12.61 -1.43 18.71
CA GLN A 97 12.74 -0.58 19.89
C GLN A 97 11.44 -0.49 20.71
N GLY A 98 10.26 -0.60 20.07
CA GLY A 98 8.98 -0.70 20.76
C GLY A 98 8.77 -2.02 21.53
N SER A 99 9.69 -2.99 21.41
CA SER A 99 9.62 -4.28 22.08
C SER A 99 10.42 -4.34 23.41
N THR A 100 11.06 -3.24 23.83
CA THR A 100 11.90 -3.20 25.04
C THR A 100 11.22 -2.53 26.23
N THR A 101 10.08 -3.05 26.67
CA THR A 101 9.59 -2.81 28.05
C THR A 101 9.08 -4.11 28.66
N SER A 102 9.98 -4.72 29.45
CA SER A 102 9.77 -5.65 30.57
C SER A 102 9.03 -6.98 30.30
N ILE A 103 9.78 -8.08 30.29
CA ILE A 103 9.75 -9.25 31.22
C ILE A 103 10.64 -10.36 30.62
N PRO A 104 11.56 -11.01 31.37
CA PRO A 104 12.37 -12.10 30.84
C PRO A 104 11.60 -13.43 30.87
N SER A 105 11.58 -14.16 29.76
CA SER A 105 11.13 -15.57 29.68
C SER A 105 11.68 -16.26 28.41
N PRO A 106 11.82 -17.60 28.43
CA PRO A 106 13.06 -18.27 28.03
C PRO A 106 13.13 -18.64 26.55
N GLN A 107 14.38 -18.89 26.12
CA GLN A 107 14.80 -19.37 24.80
C GLN A 107 13.74 -20.17 24.04
N SER A 108 13.43 -19.72 22.83
CA SER A 108 12.89 -20.56 21.77
C SER A 108 13.52 -20.10 20.46
N ASP A 109 14.27 -21.03 19.90
CA ASP A 109 15.01 -20.96 18.65
C ASP A 109 14.06 -20.82 17.45
N GLY A 110 14.57 -20.25 16.35
CA GLY A 110 13.89 -20.23 15.05
C GLY A 110 13.15 -18.94 14.71
N GLY A 111 13.71 -18.19 13.76
CA GLY A 111 13.08 -17.01 13.19
C GLY A 111 11.85 -17.35 12.35
N ASP A 112 10.86 -16.46 12.34
CA ASP A 112 9.87 -16.41 11.29
C ASP A 112 9.25 -15.01 11.16
N LEU A 113 9.08 -14.54 9.92
CA LEU A 113 8.51 -13.23 9.57
C LEU A 113 6.97 -13.19 9.71
N ASN A 114 6.35 -14.25 10.24
CA ASN A 114 4.88 -14.44 10.32
C ASN A 114 4.23 -14.08 11.67
N GLN A 115 4.97 -13.42 12.59
CA GLN A 115 4.51 -13.19 13.96
C GLN A 115 3.18 -12.42 14.19
N PRO A 116 2.80 -11.39 13.39
CA PRO A 116 1.63 -10.58 13.76
C PRO A 116 0.32 -11.36 13.59
N ASP A 117 0.20 -12.15 12.51
CA ASP A 117 -1.00 -12.93 12.21
C ASP A 117 -1.14 -14.11 13.18
N ASP A 118 -0.03 -14.76 13.55
CA ASP A 118 -0.03 -15.84 14.54
C ASP A 118 -0.47 -15.37 15.94
N ARG A 119 -0.08 -14.15 16.32
CA ARG A 119 -0.47 -13.56 17.61
C ARG A 119 -1.97 -13.24 17.63
N LEU A 120 -2.50 -12.73 16.51
CA LEU A 120 -3.94 -12.47 16.35
C LEU A 120 -4.73 -13.78 16.38
N ALA A 121 -4.28 -14.79 15.63
CA ALA A 121 -4.92 -16.11 15.57
C ALA A 121 -4.98 -16.77 16.95
N LYS A 122 -3.87 -16.78 17.70
CA LYS A 122 -3.84 -17.31 19.08
C LYS A 122 -4.79 -16.55 20.00
N LYS A 123 -4.87 -15.22 19.89
CA LYS A 123 -5.77 -14.40 20.70
C LYS A 123 -7.25 -14.67 20.37
N LEU A 124 -7.58 -14.83 19.09
CA LEU A 124 -8.92 -15.22 18.66
C LEU A 124 -9.29 -16.60 19.18
N GLN A 125 -8.38 -17.57 19.08
CA GLN A 125 -8.60 -18.93 19.56
C GLN A 125 -8.84 -18.97 21.08
N GLN A 126 -8.09 -18.15 21.85
CA GLN A 126 -8.31 -17.98 23.28
C GLN A 126 -9.70 -17.41 23.57
N LEU A 127 -10.09 -16.32 22.89
CA LEU A 127 -11.39 -15.66 23.10
C LEU A 127 -12.58 -16.58 22.77
N VAL A 128 -12.47 -17.40 21.73
CA VAL A 128 -13.49 -18.41 21.38
C VAL A 128 -13.60 -19.48 22.48
N THR A 129 -12.47 -19.93 23.01
CA THR A 129 -12.43 -20.95 24.08
C THR A 129 -13.03 -20.42 25.38
N GLU A 130 -12.76 -19.16 25.73
CA GLU A 130 -13.26 -18.53 26.95
C GLU A 130 -14.74 -18.11 26.87
N ASN A 131 -15.31 -17.97 25.67
CA ASN A 131 -16.67 -17.46 25.46
C ASN A 131 -17.53 -18.43 24.64
N PRO A 132 -17.82 -19.65 25.17
CA PRO A 132 -18.62 -20.63 24.46
C PRO A 132 -20.04 -20.11 24.25
N GLY A 133 -20.57 -20.27 23.03
CA GLY A 133 -21.94 -19.86 22.71
C GLY A 133 -22.15 -18.36 22.47
N LYS A 134 -21.08 -17.55 22.47
CA LYS A 134 -21.12 -16.12 22.11
C LYS A 134 -20.57 -15.88 20.70
N SER A 135 -20.94 -14.74 20.11
CA SER A 135 -20.40 -14.23 18.85
C SER A 135 -19.22 -13.30 19.12
N ILE A 136 -18.17 -13.37 18.31
CA ILE A 136 -16.97 -12.53 18.45
C ILE A 136 -16.76 -11.76 17.16
N SER A 137 -16.85 -10.43 17.24
CA SER A 137 -16.67 -9.50 16.13
C SER A 137 -15.31 -8.82 16.23
N VAL A 138 -14.59 -8.73 15.12
CA VAL A 138 -13.32 -8.00 15.00
C VAL A 138 -13.54 -6.73 14.17
N PHE A 139 -13.10 -5.59 14.66
CA PHE A 139 -13.25 -4.32 13.96
C PHE A 139 -12.03 -3.40 14.15
N ILE A 140 -11.93 -2.40 13.28
CA ILE A 140 -10.91 -1.35 13.34
C ILE A 140 -11.58 -0.10 13.91
N ASN A 141 -11.08 0.43 15.02
CA ASN A 141 -11.57 1.67 15.58
C ASN A 141 -10.96 2.86 14.81
N PRO A 142 -11.77 3.78 14.25
CA PRO A 142 -11.23 4.98 13.59
C PRO A 142 -10.36 5.85 14.50
N ASP A 143 -10.59 5.83 15.82
CA ASP A 143 -9.78 6.57 16.79
C ASP A 143 -8.52 5.82 17.25
N ASP A 144 -8.43 4.51 16.98
CA ASP A 144 -7.28 3.66 17.34
C ASP A 144 -7.10 2.53 16.30
N VAL A 145 -6.41 2.87 15.20
CA VAL A 145 -6.10 1.95 14.08
C VAL A 145 -4.85 1.10 14.31
N THR A 146 -4.20 1.23 15.47
CA THR A 146 -2.92 0.57 15.73
C THR A 146 -3.05 -0.92 16.09
N ARG A 147 -4.27 -1.37 16.41
CA ARG A 147 -4.57 -2.74 16.83
C ARG A 147 -6.01 -3.15 16.49
N PRO A 148 -6.27 -4.45 16.30
CA PRO A 148 -7.62 -4.96 16.15
C PRO A 148 -8.38 -4.91 17.48
N HIS A 149 -9.65 -4.50 17.41
CA HIS A 149 -10.56 -4.46 18.56
C HIS A 149 -11.58 -5.59 18.45
N PHE A 150 -11.99 -6.12 19.62
CA PHE A 150 -12.89 -7.26 19.70
C PHE A 150 -14.13 -6.88 20.48
N ARG A 151 -15.28 -7.34 19.98
CA ARG A 151 -16.56 -7.24 20.67
C ARG A 151 -17.16 -8.63 20.79
N ILE A 152 -17.68 -8.96 21.98
CA ILE A 152 -18.31 -10.24 22.24
C ILE A 152 -19.79 -9.97 22.47
N ASP A 153 -20.64 -10.52 21.61
CA ASP A 153 -22.09 -10.35 21.67
C ASP A 153 -22.75 -11.72 21.91
N ASP A 154 -23.97 -11.72 22.46
CA ASP A 154 -24.75 -12.96 22.53
C ASP A 154 -25.13 -13.41 21.11
N LYS A 155 -25.21 -14.72 20.89
CA LYS A 155 -25.62 -15.24 19.58
C LYS A 155 -27.05 -14.77 19.28
N PHE A 156 -27.24 -14.27 18.06
CA PHE A 156 -28.58 -14.06 17.51
C PHE A 156 -29.27 -15.43 17.45
N PHE A 157 -30.30 -15.61 18.28
CA PHE A 157 -31.25 -16.73 18.20
C PHE A 157 -32.32 -16.43 17.15
#